data_AF-A0A7S1TKY8-F1
#
_entry.id   AF-A0A7S1TKY8-F1
#
_cell.length_a   1.000
_cell.length_b   1.000
_cell.length_c   1.000
_cell.angle_alpha   90.00
_cell.angle_beta   90.00
_cell.angle_gamma   90.00
#
_symmetry.space_group_name_H-M   'P 1'
#
loop_
_entity.id
_entity.type
_entity.pdbx_description
1 polymer ?
#
loop_
_entity_poly.entity_id
_entity_poly.type
_entity_poly.pdbx_seq_one_letter_code
_entity_poly.pdbx_strand_id
1 'polypeptide(L)'
;DAPYAPLSAHSGLRGEIGAVRLNALLAVMKLATRAGGTSHVVTQARTVVLRFCNHSDLETQQRACEYSALLLPEQSAARAKLFAPMPPLDYEARRAKVLSDVAAEMNTDAANPQAGAGSSNAVRLAAIGGGSSGGNLLLELDDDVAESAQSASMHQLPPPLPIVGAAAPVLPEFDLLA
;
A
#
# COMPACT_ATOMS: atom_id res chain seq x y z
N ASP A 1 -15.86 -14.82 40.80
CA ASP A 1 -16.15 -15.43 39.48
C ASP A 1 -16.79 -14.43 38.53
N ALA A 2 -15.96 -13.82 37.69
CA ALA A 2 -16.40 -13.07 36.52
C ALA A 2 -15.57 -13.61 35.32
N PRO A 3 -16.20 -14.03 34.22
CA PRO A 3 -15.50 -14.72 33.15
C PRO A 3 -14.72 -13.74 32.28
N TYR A 4 -13.47 -14.10 31.99
CA TYR A 4 -12.61 -13.44 31.01
C TYR A 4 -13.29 -13.48 29.63
N ALA A 5 -13.75 -12.33 29.15
CA ALA A 5 -14.13 -12.16 27.75
C ALA A 5 -12.86 -12.07 26.87
N PRO A 6 -12.83 -12.70 25.68
CA PRO A 6 -11.65 -12.72 24.82
C PRO A 6 -11.46 -11.37 24.11
N LEU A 7 -10.39 -10.65 24.47
CA LEU A 7 -10.01 -9.34 23.91
C LEU A 7 -9.29 -9.40 22.54
N SER A 8 -9.28 -10.54 21.83
CA SER A 8 -8.34 -10.77 20.71
C SER A 8 -8.79 -10.28 19.33
N ALA A 9 -10.07 -9.96 19.10
CA ALA A 9 -10.57 -9.62 17.76
C ALA A 9 -10.47 -8.12 17.40
N HIS A 10 -10.41 -7.23 18.39
CA HIS A 10 -10.44 -5.78 18.14
C HIS A 10 -9.07 -5.16 17.77
N SER A 11 -7.98 -5.88 18.01
CA SER A 11 -6.62 -5.39 17.72
C SER A 11 -6.32 -5.36 16.21
N GLY A 12 -6.79 -6.35 15.46
CA GLY A 12 -6.59 -6.44 14.00
C GLY A 12 -7.24 -5.30 13.23
N LEU A 13 -8.55 -5.09 13.45
CA LEU A 13 -9.31 -4.01 12.82
C LEU A 13 -8.75 -2.62 13.14
N ARG A 14 -8.30 -2.39 14.39
CA ARG A 14 -7.69 -1.12 14.79
C ARG A 14 -6.35 -0.87 14.09
N GLY A 15 -5.56 -1.92 13.87
CA GLY A 15 -4.30 -1.86 13.13
C GLY A 15 -4.51 -1.56 11.64
N GLU A 16 -5.45 -2.24 11.00
CA GLU A 16 -5.78 -2.02 9.58
C GLU A 16 -6.29 -0.61 9.31
N ILE A 17 -7.21 -0.10 10.15
CA ILE A 17 -7.71 1.26 10.06
C ILE A 17 -6.58 2.28 10.27
N GLY A 18 -5.63 1.99 11.16
CA GLY A 18 -4.41 2.79 11.35
C GLY A 18 -3.57 2.85 10.08
N ALA A 19 -3.27 1.70 9.48
CA ALA A 19 -2.48 1.60 8.25
C ALA A 19 -3.12 2.35 7.07
N VAL A 20 -4.43 2.24 6.89
CA VAL A 20 -5.18 2.99 5.87
C VAL A 20 -5.05 4.49 6.10
N ARG A 21 -5.19 4.95 7.35
CA ARG A 21 -5.05 6.38 7.69
C ARG A 21 -3.65 6.91 7.39
N LEU A 22 -2.61 6.16 7.75
CA LEU A 22 -1.23 6.54 7.46
C LEU A 22 -0.96 6.62 5.95
N ASN A 23 -1.48 5.64 5.19
CA ASN A 23 -1.40 5.66 3.73
C ASN A 23 -2.16 6.85 3.12
N ALA A 24 -3.32 7.21 3.68
CA ALA A 24 -4.07 8.39 3.27
C ALA A 24 -3.30 9.69 3.55
N LEU A 25 -2.69 9.85 4.73
CA LEU A 25 -1.84 11.00 5.05
C LEU A 25 -0.65 11.10 4.08
N LEU A 26 0.00 9.97 3.78
CA LEU A 26 1.08 9.90 2.79
C LEU A 26 0.59 10.29 1.39
N ALA A 27 -0.59 9.84 0.99
CA ALA A 27 -1.18 10.18 -0.30
C ALA A 27 -1.47 11.69 -0.40
N VAL A 28 -2.01 12.31 0.65
CA VAL A 28 -2.23 13.76 0.72
C VAL A 28 -0.93 14.52 0.51
N MET A 29 0.16 14.10 1.16
CA MET A 29 1.48 14.72 0.99
C MET A 29 2.02 14.59 -0.44
N LYS A 30 1.89 13.40 -1.04
CA LYS A 30 2.30 13.16 -2.43
C LYS A 30 1.50 14.01 -3.41
N LEU A 31 0.18 14.14 -3.22
CA LEU A 31 -0.69 14.98 -4.05
C LEU A 31 -0.31 16.46 -3.93
N ALA A 32 -0.14 16.95 -2.70
CA ALA A 32 0.29 18.33 -2.46
C ALA A 32 1.66 18.65 -3.09
N THR A 33 2.55 17.66 -3.14
CA THR A 33 3.87 17.80 -3.79
C THR A 33 3.77 17.77 -5.31
N ARG A 34 2.95 16.88 -5.88
CA ARG A 34 2.77 16.73 -7.34
C ARG A 34 1.98 17.85 -7.98
N ALA A 35 1.11 18.53 -7.22
CA ALA A 35 0.34 19.67 -7.70
C ALA A 35 1.18 20.94 -7.99
N GLY A 36 2.51 20.81 -8.10
CA GLY A 36 3.41 21.85 -8.61
C GLY A 36 3.51 23.09 -7.74
N GLY A 37 3.15 23.02 -6.45
CA GLY A 37 3.16 24.18 -5.57
C GLY A 37 1.99 25.15 -5.79
N THR A 38 0.89 24.69 -6.39
CA THR A 38 -0.39 25.43 -6.33
C THR A 38 -0.75 25.69 -4.86
N SER A 39 -0.57 26.94 -4.43
CA SER A 39 -0.66 27.37 -3.03
C SER A 39 -1.97 26.89 -2.36
N HIS A 40 -3.06 26.88 -3.13
CA HIS A 40 -4.36 26.42 -2.67
C HIS A 40 -4.38 24.94 -2.26
N VAL A 41 -3.82 24.03 -3.08
CA VAL A 41 -3.82 22.58 -2.78
C VAL A 41 -2.94 22.28 -1.57
N VAL A 42 -1.78 22.93 -1.48
CA VAL A 42 -0.86 22.78 -0.33
C VAL A 42 -1.52 23.29 0.96
N THR A 43 -2.23 24.42 0.88
CA THR A 43 -2.96 24.98 2.02
C THR A 43 -4.08 24.05 2.49
N GLN A 44 -4.89 23.52 1.57
CA GLN A 44 -5.93 22.55 1.90
C GLN A 44 -5.38 21.26 2.48
N ALA A 45 -4.30 20.72 1.89
CA ALA A 45 -3.60 19.56 2.43
C ALA A 45 -3.14 19.81 3.87
N ARG A 46 -2.59 21.01 4.15
CA ARG A 46 -2.16 21.40 5.49
C ARG A 46 -3.33 21.45 6.46
N THR A 47 -4.48 22.02 6.05
CA THR A 47 -5.70 22.02 6.88
C THR A 47 -6.16 20.61 7.22
N VAL A 48 -6.11 19.66 6.27
CA VAL A 48 -6.48 18.27 6.53
C VAL A 48 -5.50 17.61 7.50
N VAL A 49 -4.20 17.74 7.25
CA VAL A 49 -3.14 17.14 8.08
C VAL A 49 -3.18 17.67 9.52
N LEU A 50 -3.40 18.98 9.72
CA LEU A 50 -3.46 19.59 11.05
C LEU A 50 -4.54 18.99 11.96
N ARG A 51 -5.64 18.47 11.41
CA ARG A 51 -6.69 17.79 12.20
C ARG A 51 -6.19 16.54 12.91
N PHE A 52 -5.10 15.95 12.42
CA PHE A 52 -4.52 14.73 12.96
C PHE A 52 -3.35 14.97 13.92
N CYS A 53 -2.90 16.22 14.12
CA CYS A 53 -1.80 16.55 15.05
C CYS A 53 -2.12 16.29 16.52
N ASN A 54 -3.41 16.16 16.86
CA ASN A 54 -3.89 15.80 18.21
C ASN A 54 -4.63 14.45 18.21
N HIS A 55 -4.33 13.58 17.24
CA HIS A 55 -4.97 12.27 17.14
C HIS A 55 -4.52 11.34 18.29
N SER A 56 -5.40 10.45 18.76
CA SER A 56 -5.13 9.53 19.88
C SER A 56 -4.19 8.37 19.55
N ASP A 57 -3.91 8.17 18.27
CA ASP A 57 -2.94 7.20 17.77
C ASP A 57 -1.60 7.90 17.55
N LEU A 58 -0.57 7.47 18.27
CA LEU A 58 0.75 8.13 18.30
C LEU A 58 1.40 8.18 16.92
N GLU A 59 1.34 7.10 16.14
CA GLU A 59 1.94 7.06 14.81
C GLU A 59 1.24 8.05 13.86
N THR A 60 -0.11 8.07 13.87
CA THR A 60 -0.89 9.07 13.13
C THR A 60 -0.53 10.49 13.57
N GLN A 61 -0.42 10.72 14.88
CA GLN A 61 -0.13 12.03 15.45
C GLN A 61 1.25 12.53 15.01
N GLN A 62 2.28 11.69 15.18
CA GLN A 62 3.65 12.01 14.82
C GLN A 62 3.75 12.33 13.32
N ARG A 63 3.18 11.48 12.46
CA ARG A 63 3.17 11.70 11.02
C ARG A 63 2.46 12.99 10.63
N ALA A 64 1.33 13.30 11.27
CA ALA A 64 0.63 14.54 11.01
C ALA A 64 1.46 15.77 11.39
N CYS A 65 2.14 15.75 12.55
CA CYS A 65 3.03 16.82 12.97
C CYS A 65 4.19 17.02 11.98
N GLU A 66 4.90 15.96 11.61
CA GLU A 66 5.99 16.00 10.62
C GLU A 66 5.52 16.57 9.27
N TYR A 67 4.38 16.08 8.78
CA TYR A 67 3.80 16.50 7.50
C TYR A 67 3.31 17.95 7.53
N SER A 68 2.76 18.42 8.64
CA SER A 68 2.32 19.82 8.80
C SER A 68 3.47 20.82 8.69
N ALA A 69 4.66 20.45 9.17
CA ALA A 69 5.88 21.23 9.05
C ALA A 69 6.44 21.21 7.62
N LEU A 70 6.43 20.05 6.95
CA LEU A 70 6.85 19.93 5.54
C LEU A 70 5.93 20.65 4.55
N LEU A 71 4.68 20.94 4.93
CA LEU A 71 3.74 21.71 4.12
C LEU A 71 3.93 23.22 4.23
N LEU A 72 4.86 23.70 5.06
CA LEU A 72 5.21 25.12 5.09
C LEU A 72 5.83 25.56 3.74
N PRO A 73 5.64 26.84 3.33
CA PRO A 73 6.17 27.34 2.07
C PRO A 73 7.70 27.24 1.96
N GLU A 74 8.42 27.47 3.07
CA GLU A 74 9.89 27.42 3.08
C GLU A 74 10.43 26.01 2.81
N GLN A 75 9.62 24.97 3.07
CA GLN A 75 10.00 23.57 2.91
C GLN A 75 9.63 22.99 1.54
N SER A 76 9.14 23.81 0.60
CA SER A 76 8.71 23.36 -0.73
C SER A 76 9.77 22.55 -1.49
N ALA A 77 11.03 23.01 -1.49
CA ALA A 77 12.14 22.33 -2.14
C ALA A 77 12.51 21.01 -1.45
N ALA A 78 12.52 20.99 -0.11
CA ALA A 78 12.78 19.77 0.66
C ALA A 78 11.68 18.73 0.45
N ARG A 79 10.42 19.16 0.47
CA ARG A 79 9.24 18.34 0.19
C ARG A 79 9.31 17.72 -1.20
N ALA A 80 9.66 18.49 -2.23
CA ALA A 80 9.79 18.00 -3.59
C ALA A 80 10.84 16.88 -3.73
N LYS A 81 11.98 17.00 -3.03
CA LYS A 81 13.02 15.97 -3.01
C LYS A 81 12.58 14.72 -2.25
N LEU A 82 11.96 14.89 -1.08
CA LEU A 82 11.57 13.79 -0.21
C LEU A 82 10.48 12.90 -0.83
N PHE A 83 9.53 13.51 -1.56
CA PHE A 83 8.45 12.79 -2.23
C PHE A 83 8.70 12.55 -3.72
N ALA A 84 9.98 12.59 -4.14
CA ALA A 84 10.36 12.13 -5.46
C ALA A 84 9.92 10.66 -5.69
N PRO A 85 9.62 10.26 -6.93
CA PRO A 85 9.30 8.87 -7.24
C PRO A 85 10.37 7.92 -6.69
N MET A 86 9.95 6.88 -5.98
CA MET A 86 10.88 5.85 -5.53
C MET A 86 11.46 5.13 -6.77
N PRO A 87 12.75 4.75 -6.75
CA PRO A 87 13.32 3.96 -7.83
C PRO A 87 12.58 2.63 -7.97
N PRO A 88 12.47 2.09 -9.20
CA PRO A 88 11.85 0.80 -9.42
C PRO A 88 12.63 -0.29 -8.67
N LEU A 89 11.90 -1.25 -8.11
CA LEU A 89 12.51 -2.44 -7.51
C LEU A 89 12.97 -3.39 -8.62
N ASP A 90 14.24 -3.79 -8.60
CA ASP A 90 14.74 -4.89 -9.41
C ASP A 90 14.36 -6.22 -8.75
N TYR A 91 13.23 -6.76 -9.21
CA TYR A 91 12.70 -8.02 -8.69
C TYR A 91 13.60 -9.21 -9.00
N GLU A 92 14.31 -9.19 -10.13
CA GLU A 92 15.18 -10.30 -10.53
C GLU A 92 16.44 -10.34 -9.67
N ALA A 93 17.10 -9.19 -9.47
CA ALA A 93 18.25 -9.11 -8.57
C ALA A 93 17.85 -9.44 -7.12
N ARG A 94 16.67 -8.99 -6.68
CA ARG A 94 16.18 -9.30 -5.33
C ARG A 94 15.85 -10.79 -5.17
N ARG A 95 15.23 -11.40 -6.18
CA ARG A 95 14.93 -12.84 -6.20
C ARG A 95 16.21 -13.68 -6.22
N ALA A 96 17.18 -13.32 -7.05
CA ALA A 96 18.48 -13.99 -7.12
C ALA A 96 19.22 -13.90 -5.78
N LYS A 97 19.19 -12.74 -5.11
CA LYS A 97 19.76 -12.56 -3.78
C LYS A 97 19.08 -13.45 -2.75
N VAL A 98 17.74 -13.48 -2.69
CA VAL A 98 17.01 -14.34 -1.74
C VAL A 98 17.34 -15.81 -1.97
N LEU A 99 17.38 -16.27 -3.23
CA LEU A 99 17.75 -17.66 -3.54
C LEU A 99 19.21 -17.97 -3.16
N SER A 100 20.12 -17.02 -3.36
CA SER A 100 21.52 -17.14 -2.94
C SER A 100 21.68 -17.19 -1.43
N ASP A 101 20.95 -16.36 -0.68
CA ASP A 101 20.99 -16.32 0.78
C ASP A 101 20.48 -17.64 1.36
N VAL A 102 19.39 -18.19 0.82
CA VAL A 102 18.87 -19.52 1.19
C VAL A 102 19.87 -20.63 0.85
N ALA A 103 20.49 -20.59 -0.33
CA ALA A 103 21.49 -21.58 -0.72
C ALA A 103 22.75 -21.53 0.17
N ALA A 104 23.13 -20.34 0.64
CA ALA A 104 24.24 -20.15 1.57
C ALA A 104 23.94 -20.74 2.95
N GLU A 105 22.73 -20.52 3.48
CA GLU A 105 22.30 -21.10 4.77
C GLU A 105 22.22 -22.63 4.72
N MET A 106 21.76 -23.22 3.60
CA MET A 106 21.74 -24.67 3.42
C MET A 106 23.14 -25.30 3.35
N ASN A 107 24.13 -24.57 2.85
CA ASN A 107 25.52 -25.07 2.78
C ASN A 107 26.27 -25.00 4.12
N THR A 108 25.85 -24.12 5.03
CA THR A 108 26.48 -24.01 6.36
C THR A 108 26.08 -25.12 7.33
N ASP A 109 24.92 -25.76 7.13
CA ASP A 109 24.48 -26.90 7.95
C ASP A 109 25.16 -28.23 7.57
N ALA A 110 25.78 -28.31 6.38
CA ALA A 110 26.49 -29.51 5.94
C ALA A 110 27.92 -29.65 6.50
N ALA A 111 28.45 -28.60 7.15
CA ALA A 111 29.85 -28.54 7.58
C ALA A 111 30.11 -28.90 9.06
N ASN A 112 29.08 -29.20 9.86
CA ASN A 112 29.28 -29.60 11.26
C ASN A 112 28.20 -30.58 11.76
N PRO A 113 28.42 -31.91 11.75
CA PRO A 113 27.41 -32.88 12.18
C PRO A 113 27.30 -33.03 13.71
N GLN A 114 27.78 -32.06 14.50
CA GLN A 114 27.82 -32.19 15.96
C GLN A 114 27.41 -30.90 16.69
N ALA A 115 26.16 -30.49 16.51
CA ALA A 115 25.45 -29.60 17.42
C ALA A 115 23.93 -29.83 17.34
N GLY A 116 23.48 -31.01 17.73
CA GLY A 116 22.08 -31.22 18.05
C GLY A 116 21.73 -30.51 19.36
N ALA A 117 21.01 -29.39 19.27
CA ALA A 117 19.88 -29.04 20.14
C ALA A 117 19.44 -27.58 19.92
N GLY A 118 18.30 -27.40 19.26
CA GLY A 118 17.48 -26.19 19.42
C GLY A 118 17.53 -25.19 18.26
N SER A 119 16.96 -25.52 17.11
CA SER A 119 16.44 -24.50 16.18
C SER A 119 15.08 -24.93 15.64
N SER A 120 14.05 -24.74 16.46
CA SER A 120 12.65 -24.98 16.11
C SER A 120 12.06 -23.77 15.38
N ASN A 121 12.69 -23.30 14.31
CA ASN A 121 12.10 -22.32 13.38
C ASN A 121 12.39 -22.74 11.94
N ALA A 122 11.82 -23.89 11.55
CA ALA A 122 11.66 -24.22 10.15
C ALA A 122 10.68 -23.21 9.53
N VAL A 123 11.22 -22.16 8.91
CA VAL A 123 10.45 -21.23 8.08
C VAL A 123 9.99 -22.00 6.84
N ARG A 124 8.79 -22.59 6.92
CA ARG A 124 8.06 -23.11 5.77
C ARG A 124 7.59 -21.92 4.94
N LEU A 125 8.42 -21.44 4.02
CA LEU A 125 7.97 -20.46 3.04
C LEU A 125 7.46 -21.19 1.80
N ALA A 126 6.12 -21.25 1.71
CA ALA A 126 5.39 -21.64 0.52
C ALA A 126 5.87 -20.81 -0.68
N ALA A 127 6.14 -21.49 -1.79
CA ALA A 127 6.47 -20.89 -3.07
C ALA A 127 5.36 -19.92 -3.50
N ILE A 128 5.69 -18.63 -3.61
CA ILE A 128 4.83 -17.65 -4.28
C ILE A 128 5.56 -17.17 -5.53
N GLY A 129 5.53 -18.03 -6.55
CA GLY A 129 5.80 -17.72 -7.95
C GLY A 129 4.71 -18.40 -8.76
N GLY A 130 3.89 -17.62 -9.43
CA GLY A 130 2.60 -18.06 -9.96
C GLY A 130 2.66 -19.19 -10.98
N GLY A 131 1.59 -20.00 -10.94
CA GLY A 131 1.05 -20.71 -12.11
C GLY A 131 1.44 -22.17 -12.26
N SER A 132 0.91 -23.05 -11.38
CA SER A 132 0.34 -24.37 -11.71
C SER A 132 0.28 -25.27 -10.45
N SER A 133 -0.94 -25.63 -10.05
CA SER A 133 -1.29 -26.80 -9.22
C SER A 133 -0.60 -27.01 -7.85
N GLY A 134 -0.80 -26.08 -6.90
CA GLY A 134 -0.26 -26.23 -5.53
C GLY A 134 -1.14 -25.64 -4.41
N GLY A 135 -2.45 -25.52 -4.63
CA GLY A 135 -3.41 -25.22 -3.57
C GLY A 135 -4.31 -26.43 -3.37
N ASN A 136 -4.29 -27.05 -2.18
CA ASN A 136 -5.39 -27.87 -1.63
C ASN A 136 -5.07 -28.48 -0.24
N LEU A 137 -4.41 -27.77 0.70
CA LEU A 137 -4.18 -28.35 2.04
C LEU A 137 -4.42 -27.43 3.25
N LEU A 138 -4.99 -26.24 3.06
CA LEU A 138 -5.33 -25.33 4.18
C LEU A 138 -6.66 -24.56 4.03
N LEU A 139 -7.57 -25.05 3.18
CA LEU A 139 -8.95 -24.55 3.03
C LEU A 139 -10.02 -25.68 3.01
N GLU A 140 -9.65 -26.95 3.17
CA GLU A 140 -10.59 -28.09 3.20
C GLU A 140 -10.89 -28.54 4.64
N LEU A 141 -11.30 -27.61 5.51
CA LEU A 141 -11.85 -27.97 6.83
C LEU A 141 -13.16 -27.23 7.14
N ASP A 142 -13.88 -26.71 6.14
CA ASP A 142 -15.18 -26.06 6.41
C ASP A 142 -16.16 -26.04 5.22
N ASP A 143 -16.28 -27.12 4.45
CA ASP A 143 -17.35 -27.21 3.44
C ASP A 143 -17.96 -28.63 3.34
N ASP A 144 -18.63 -29.02 4.41
CA ASP A 144 -19.63 -30.10 4.42
C ASP A 144 -20.90 -29.55 5.08
N VAL A 145 -21.60 -28.63 4.41
CA VAL A 145 -23.07 -28.46 4.37
C VAL A 145 -23.38 -27.28 3.44
N ALA A 146 -23.79 -27.60 2.20
CA ALA A 146 -24.97 -27.04 1.52
C ALA A 146 -24.80 -27.05 0.00
N GLU A 147 -25.01 -28.25 -0.56
CA GLU A 147 -25.45 -28.40 -1.94
C GLU A 147 -26.85 -27.76 -2.10
N SER A 148 -26.95 -26.66 -2.85
CA SER A 148 -28.06 -26.36 -3.78
C SER A 148 -28.04 -24.90 -4.24
N ALA A 149 -27.62 -24.65 -5.48
CA ALA A 149 -28.46 -24.01 -6.48
C ALA A 149 -27.70 -23.84 -7.80
N GLN A 150 -28.08 -24.72 -8.71
CA GLN A 150 -27.94 -24.68 -10.15
C GLN A 150 -28.03 -23.27 -10.80
N SER A 151 -27.15 -23.10 -11.80
CA SER A 151 -27.45 -22.61 -13.15
C SER A 151 -27.91 -21.16 -13.35
N ALA A 152 -26.99 -20.34 -13.88
CA ALA A 152 -27.31 -19.50 -15.04
C ALA A 152 -26.03 -19.15 -15.83
N SER A 153 -26.13 -19.38 -17.14
CA SER A 153 -25.11 -19.30 -18.17
C SER A 153 -24.98 -17.89 -18.76
N MET A 154 -23.75 -17.57 -19.18
CA MET A 154 -23.34 -16.79 -20.37
C MET A 154 -23.83 -15.35 -20.65
N HIS A 155 -22.84 -14.58 -21.17
CA HIS A 155 -22.91 -13.31 -21.92
C HIS A 155 -23.06 -12.05 -21.03
N GLN A 156 -22.32 -10.95 -21.19
CA GLN A 156 -21.69 -10.35 -22.37
C GLN A 156 -20.73 -9.22 -21.90
N LEU A 157 -19.59 -9.02 -22.58
CA LEU A 157 -18.76 -7.82 -22.41
C LEU A 157 -19.53 -6.55 -22.82
N PRO A 158 -19.45 -5.43 -22.07
CA PRO A 158 -20.01 -4.16 -22.52
C PRO A 158 -19.14 -3.52 -23.62
N PRO A 159 -19.73 -2.97 -24.70
CA PRO A 159 -19.01 -2.23 -25.74
C PRO A 159 -18.63 -0.79 -25.30
N PRO A 160 -17.63 -0.16 -25.92
CA PRO A 160 -17.26 1.23 -25.65
C PRO A 160 -18.30 2.20 -26.24
N LEU A 161 -18.67 3.22 -25.46
CA LEU A 161 -19.56 4.31 -25.91
C LEU A 161 -18.80 5.35 -26.76
N PRO A 162 -19.44 5.94 -27.80
CA PRO A 162 -18.91 7.05 -28.60
C PRO A 162 -19.51 8.40 -28.17
N ILE A 163 -18.70 9.45 -28.04
CA ILE A 163 -19.16 10.86 -27.99
C ILE A 163 -18.08 11.70 -28.70
N VAL A 164 -18.21 12.01 -30.00
CA VAL A 164 -18.86 13.19 -30.60
C VAL A 164 -18.20 14.51 -30.16
N GLY A 165 -17.63 15.23 -31.12
CA GLY A 165 -16.84 16.44 -30.92
C GLY A 165 -17.61 17.76 -30.83
N ALA A 166 -16.85 18.84 -31.08
CA ALA A 166 -17.15 20.28 -30.96
C ALA A 166 -16.91 20.85 -29.54
N ALA A 167 -16.23 21.98 -29.31
CA ALA A 167 -15.74 23.04 -30.17
C ALA A 167 -14.51 23.71 -29.53
N ALA A 168 -13.61 24.22 -30.39
CA ALA A 168 -12.48 25.05 -29.98
C ALA A 168 -12.96 26.42 -29.49
N PRO A 169 -12.40 27.00 -28.40
CA PRO A 169 -12.60 28.40 -28.10
C PRO A 169 -11.68 29.26 -28.98
N VAL A 170 -12.32 30.04 -29.86
CA VAL A 170 -11.72 31.15 -30.64
C VAL A 170 -11.24 32.23 -29.66
N LEU A 171 -9.95 32.58 -29.74
CA LEU A 171 -9.35 33.71 -29.02
C LEU A 171 -9.70 35.02 -29.75
N PRO A 172 -10.10 36.10 -29.04
CA PRO A 172 -10.20 37.42 -29.63
C PRO A 172 -8.81 38.00 -29.88
N GLU A 173 -8.56 38.46 -31.11
CA GLU A 173 -7.40 39.26 -31.50
C GLU A 173 -7.36 40.55 -30.69
N PHE A 174 -6.27 40.75 -29.94
CA PHE A 174 -5.91 42.07 -29.42
C PHE A 174 -5.08 42.77 -30.51
N ASP A 175 -5.74 43.68 -31.21
CA ASP A 175 -5.12 44.62 -32.12
C ASP A 175 -4.32 45.64 -31.31
N LEU A 176 -3.02 45.74 -31.57
CA LEU A 176 -2.04 46.47 -30.76
C LEU A 176 -1.38 47.54 -31.62
N LEU A 177 -2.17 48.49 -32.13
CA LEU A 177 -1.68 49.70 -32.82
C LEU A 177 -2.73 50.83 -32.76
N ALA A 178 -2.58 51.75 -31.81
CA ALA A 178 -2.84 53.21 -31.91
C ALA A 178 -2.62 53.88 -30.55
#